data_AF-A0A1Z4LTS1-F1
#
_entry.id   AF-A0A1Z4LTS1-F1
#
_cell.length_a   1.000
_cell.length_b   1.000
_cell.length_c   1.000
_cell.angle_alpha   90.00
_cell.angle_beta   90.00
_cell.angle_gamma   90.00
#
_symmetry.space_group_name_H-M   'P 1'
#
loop_
_entity.id
_entity.type
_entity.pdbx_description
1 polymer ?
#
loop_
_entity_poly.entity_id
_entity_poly.type
_entity_poly.pdbx_seq_one_letter_code
_entity_poly.pdbx_strand_id
1 'polypeptide(L)'
;MSQVRKRPTVEQVQLRIKQNTHSPLQPHVQTLSPTAQKICQQVIQTLPTEQPMMVDSTQIIRQKAQSLHQKVQSLANESNLSITEAAQVAAVVASEVYLTTNPQKIEQSFIQLKSCNSEKSVNSALNSFVQKLEVNHQKVIVDNLVIATNNAAVKVGFTPIVSSTTIVNDTVRMVASDDQGRSIVTELATNPDNPVQMATEIIGTSDASCEETLNAFETALKEEGVIINAPPQRKFTGGICELEAAKSFARKHPTPIKKSGKQKQQPRNKASQKQMKQGF
;
A
#
# COMPACT_ATOMS: atom_id res chain seq x y z
N MET A 1 23.82 3.31 4.31
CA MET A 1 22.35 3.20 4.17
C MET A 1 22.05 1.86 3.50
N SER A 2 21.33 0.96 4.16
CA SER A 2 20.97 -0.34 3.58
C SER A 2 19.90 -0.09 2.51
N GLN A 3 20.27 -0.33 1.25
CA GLN A 3 19.38 -0.14 0.11
C GLN A 3 18.52 -1.41 0.00
N VAL A 4 17.30 -1.34 0.54
CA VAL A 4 16.25 -2.28 0.14
C VAL A 4 16.12 -2.16 -1.38
N ARG A 5 16.44 -3.22 -2.11
CA ARG A 5 16.22 -3.28 -3.57
C ARG A 5 14.74 -3.00 -3.84
N LYS A 6 14.45 -2.33 -4.96
CA LYS A 6 13.15 -1.78 -5.37
C LYS A 6 11.97 -2.47 -4.70
N ARG A 7 11.28 -1.75 -3.81
CA ARG A 7 10.03 -2.22 -3.21
C ARG A 7 8.97 -2.28 -4.33
N PRO A 8 8.32 -3.43 -4.55
CA PRO A 8 7.29 -3.50 -5.57
C PRO A 8 6.10 -2.60 -5.21
N THR A 9 5.44 -2.07 -6.24
CA THR A 9 4.33 -1.13 -6.09
C THR A 9 3.00 -1.89 -6.09
N VAL A 10 2.12 -1.53 -5.17
CA VAL A 10 0.74 -2.03 -5.15
C VAL A 10 -0.07 -1.29 -6.21
N GLU A 11 -0.64 -2.03 -7.16
CA GLU A 11 -1.50 -1.48 -8.22
C GLU A 11 -2.96 -1.47 -7.81
N GLN A 12 -3.43 -2.55 -7.18
CA GLN A 12 -4.81 -2.68 -6.73
C GLN A 12 -4.90 -3.48 -5.43
N VAL A 13 -5.93 -3.21 -4.63
CA VAL A 13 -6.27 -4.02 -3.45
C VAL A 13 -7.78 -4.23 -3.35
N GLN A 14 -8.22 -5.44 -3.03
CA GLN A 14 -9.63 -5.72 -2.81
C GLN A 14 -10.20 -4.88 -1.66
N LEU A 15 -11.37 -4.28 -1.89
CA LEU A 15 -12.06 -3.48 -0.89
C LEU A 15 -12.73 -4.41 0.15
N ARG A 16 -12.30 -4.31 1.41
CA ARG A 16 -12.81 -5.09 2.55
C ARG A 16 -13.49 -4.24 3.60
N ILE A 17 -13.05 -3.00 3.74
CA ILE A 17 -13.71 -2.02 4.60
C ILE A 17 -14.92 -1.49 3.85
N LYS A 18 -16.12 -1.72 4.39
CA LYS A 18 -17.35 -1.10 3.88
C LYS A 18 -17.17 0.41 3.93
N GLN A 19 -17.05 1.03 2.77
CA GLN A 19 -17.06 2.48 2.63
C GLN A 19 -18.50 2.95 2.49
N ASN A 20 -18.81 4.14 3.00
CA ASN A 20 -19.99 4.84 2.53
C ASN A 20 -19.71 5.24 1.08
N THR A 21 -20.25 4.47 0.14
CA THR A 21 -20.04 4.65 -1.30
C THR A 21 -20.80 5.84 -1.89
N HIS A 22 -21.53 6.58 -1.07
CA HIS A 22 -22.18 7.80 -1.52
C HIS A 22 -21.11 8.86 -1.78
N SER A 23 -21.13 9.41 -2.99
CA SER A 23 -20.27 10.54 -3.34
C SER A 23 -20.46 11.66 -2.32
N PRO A 24 -19.38 12.13 -1.66
CA PRO A 24 -19.48 13.13 -0.61
C PRO A 24 -20.05 14.46 -1.13
N LEU A 25 -20.02 14.67 -2.44
CA LEU A 25 -20.45 15.92 -3.07
C LEU A 25 -21.77 15.83 -3.84
N GLN A 26 -22.47 14.69 -3.79
CA GLN A 26 -23.75 14.55 -4.50
C GLN A 26 -24.80 15.63 -4.11
N PRO A 27 -24.94 16.06 -2.84
CA PRO A 27 -25.84 17.17 -2.48
C PRO A 27 -25.44 18.50 -3.11
N HIS A 28 -24.14 18.70 -3.38
CA HIS A 28 -23.61 19.95 -3.93
C HIS A 28 -23.87 20.10 -5.42
N VAL A 29 -24.13 19.01 -6.15
CA VAL A 29 -24.49 19.05 -7.58
C VAL A 29 -25.72 19.92 -7.81
N GLN A 30 -26.73 19.83 -6.92
CA GLN A 30 -27.97 20.59 -7.04
C GLN A 30 -27.78 22.11 -6.86
N THR A 31 -26.64 22.52 -6.28
CA THR A 31 -26.30 23.94 -6.08
C THR A 31 -25.57 24.57 -7.26
N LEU A 32 -25.19 23.77 -8.27
CA LEU A 32 -24.54 24.24 -9.50
C LEU A 32 -25.59 24.81 -10.47
N SER A 33 -25.17 25.64 -11.43
CA SER A 33 -26.05 26.08 -12.51
C SER A 33 -26.56 24.89 -13.36
N PRO A 34 -27.71 25.00 -14.04
CA PRO A 34 -28.24 23.91 -14.86
C PRO A 34 -27.25 23.38 -15.91
N THR A 35 -26.45 24.27 -16.51
CA THR A 35 -25.41 23.90 -17.47
C THR A 35 -24.30 23.10 -16.81
N ALA A 36 -23.82 23.53 -15.64
CA ALA A 36 -22.82 22.81 -14.86
C ALA A 36 -23.33 21.43 -14.38
N GLN A 37 -24.59 21.33 -13.97
CA GLN A 37 -25.24 20.06 -13.63
C GLN A 37 -25.25 19.09 -14.82
N LYS A 38 -25.62 19.59 -16.01
CA LYS A 38 -25.63 18.79 -17.26
C LYS A 38 -24.23 18.26 -17.60
N ILE A 39 -23.20 19.11 -17.51
CA ILE A 39 -21.80 18.70 -17.75
C ILE A 39 -21.39 17.63 -16.73
N CYS A 40 -21.69 17.85 -15.45
CA CYS A 40 -21.39 16.90 -14.39
C CYS A 40 -22.03 15.53 -14.68
N GLN A 41 -23.33 15.49 -14.99
CA GLN A 41 -24.04 14.26 -15.33
C GLN A 41 -23.43 13.58 -16.57
N GLN A 42 -23.16 14.34 -17.63
CA GLN A 42 -22.57 13.82 -18.87
C GLN A 42 -21.19 13.18 -18.65
N VAL A 43 -20.38 13.75 -17.75
CA VAL A 43 -19.06 13.18 -17.43
C VAL A 43 -19.19 11.98 -16.50
N ILE A 44 -20.01 12.05 -15.46
CA ILE A 44 -20.23 10.95 -14.51
C ILE A 44 -20.85 9.72 -15.20
N GLN A 45 -21.74 9.90 -16.16
CA GLN A 45 -22.31 8.80 -16.95
C GLN A 45 -21.27 8.00 -17.76
N THR A 46 -20.04 8.54 -17.93
CA THR A 46 -18.95 7.79 -18.56
C THR A 46 -18.12 6.95 -17.57
N LEU A 47 -18.40 7.06 -16.28
CA LEU A 47 -17.81 6.21 -15.26
C LEU A 47 -18.55 4.86 -15.18
N PRO A 48 -17.84 3.76 -14.85
CA PRO A 48 -18.49 2.49 -14.56
C PRO A 48 -19.51 2.66 -13.42
N THR A 49 -20.71 2.09 -13.60
CA THR A 49 -21.79 2.15 -12.58
C THR A 49 -21.58 1.13 -11.46
N GLU A 50 -20.77 0.11 -11.69
CA GLU A 50 -20.52 -0.96 -10.73
C GLU A 50 -19.60 -0.46 -9.60
N GLN A 51 -19.95 -0.80 -8.36
CA GLN A 51 -19.08 -0.52 -7.23
C GLN A 51 -17.76 -1.27 -7.39
N PRO A 52 -16.61 -0.59 -7.28
CA PRO A 52 -15.34 -1.25 -7.47
C PRO A 52 -15.12 -2.28 -6.36
N MET A 53 -15.01 -3.56 -6.73
CA MET A 53 -14.52 -4.60 -5.83
C MET A 53 -13.02 -4.43 -5.51
N MET A 54 -12.30 -3.73 -6.38
CA MET A 54 -10.87 -3.47 -6.32
C MET A 54 -10.61 -1.97 -6.25
N VAL A 55 -9.77 -1.54 -5.31
CA VAL A 55 -9.30 -0.16 -5.20
C VAL A 55 -8.02 -0.03 -6.00
N ASP A 56 -8.05 0.78 -7.05
CA ASP A 56 -6.87 1.15 -7.84
C ASP A 56 -5.87 1.97 -7.02
N SER A 57 -4.60 1.98 -7.43
CA SER A 57 -3.59 2.85 -6.85
C SER A 57 -3.90 4.33 -7.09
N THR A 58 -3.42 5.20 -6.18
CA THR A 58 -3.55 6.66 -6.32
C THR A 58 -3.02 7.17 -7.68
N GLN A 59 -1.96 6.56 -8.23
CA GLN A 59 -1.43 6.95 -9.53
C GLN A 59 -2.41 6.67 -10.67
N ILE A 60 -3.06 5.51 -10.67
CA ILE A 60 -4.06 5.13 -11.68
C ILE A 60 -5.28 6.05 -11.56
N ILE A 61 -5.78 6.29 -10.35
CA ILE A 61 -6.92 7.20 -10.14
C ILE A 61 -6.55 8.64 -10.50
N ARG A 62 -5.34 9.11 -10.22
CA ARG A 62 -4.86 10.43 -10.63
C ARG A 62 -4.90 10.62 -12.13
N GLN A 63 -4.44 9.63 -12.90
CA GLN A 63 -4.51 9.67 -14.37
C GLN A 63 -5.97 9.73 -14.85
N LYS A 64 -6.86 8.90 -14.28
CA LYS A 64 -8.30 8.94 -14.58
C LYS A 64 -8.90 10.32 -14.27
N ALA A 65 -8.63 10.87 -13.09
CA ALA A 65 -9.11 12.17 -12.66
C ALA A 65 -8.61 13.31 -13.58
N GLN A 66 -7.35 13.24 -14.04
CA GLN A 66 -6.79 14.20 -15.00
C GLN A 66 -7.51 14.15 -16.36
N SER A 67 -7.78 12.95 -16.89
CA SER A 67 -8.54 12.80 -18.14
C SER A 67 -9.97 13.32 -18.00
N LEU A 68 -10.63 13.06 -16.86
CA LEU A 68 -11.96 13.61 -16.58
C LEU A 68 -11.92 15.14 -16.44
N HIS A 69 -10.90 15.68 -15.79
CA HIS A 69 -10.70 17.13 -15.66
C HIS A 69 -10.55 17.81 -17.02
N GLN A 70 -9.75 17.25 -17.93
CA GLN A 70 -9.61 17.75 -19.31
C GLN A 70 -10.95 17.75 -20.05
N LYS A 71 -11.74 16.69 -19.90
CA LYS A 71 -13.08 16.59 -20.50
C LYS A 71 -14.04 17.64 -19.93
N VAL A 72 -14.03 17.85 -18.60
CA VAL A 72 -14.80 18.91 -17.95
C VAL A 72 -14.41 20.28 -18.49
N GLN A 73 -13.10 20.56 -18.63
CA GLN A 73 -12.62 21.84 -19.16
C GLN A 73 -13.09 22.10 -20.60
N SER A 74 -13.03 21.11 -21.49
CA SER A 74 -13.53 21.26 -22.87
C SER A 74 -15.02 21.64 -22.88
N LEU A 75 -15.85 20.86 -22.18
CA LEU A 75 -17.29 21.08 -22.12
C LEU A 75 -17.66 22.42 -21.46
N ALA A 76 -16.90 22.81 -20.42
CA ALA A 76 -17.08 24.08 -19.74
C ALA A 76 -16.76 25.27 -20.66
N ASN A 77 -15.69 25.18 -21.45
CA ASN A 77 -15.31 26.21 -22.41
C ASN A 77 -16.35 26.34 -23.53
N GLU A 78 -16.82 25.22 -24.09
CA GLU A 78 -17.87 25.18 -25.12
C GLU A 78 -19.18 25.80 -24.62
N SER A 79 -19.46 25.68 -23.33
CA SER A 79 -20.67 26.18 -22.69
C SER A 79 -20.50 27.55 -22.00
N ASN A 80 -19.33 28.19 -22.14
CA ASN A 80 -18.99 29.46 -21.50
C ASN A 80 -19.20 29.49 -19.97
N LEU A 81 -18.86 28.39 -19.28
CA LEU A 81 -18.92 28.36 -17.81
C LEU A 81 -17.88 29.30 -17.20
N SER A 82 -18.22 29.88 -16.05
CA SER A 82 -17.24 30.60 -15.24
C SER A 82 -16.13 29.66 -14.75
N ILE A 83 -14.92 30.19 -14.56
CA ILE A 83 -13.78 29.38 -14.10
C ILE A 83 -14.06 28.72 -12.74
N THR A 84 -14.80 29.41 -11.86
CA THR A 84 -15.19 28.90 -10.55
C THR A 84 -16.18 27.74 -10.67
N GLU A 85 -17.21 27.83 -11.53
CA GLU A 85 -18.14 26.72 -11.75
C GLU A 85 -17.47 25.54 -12.44
N ALA A 86 -16.60 25.79 -13.44
CA ALA A 86 -15.83 24.72 -14.09
C ALA A 86 -14.96 23.96 -13.08
N ALA A 87 -14.32 24.67 -12.15
CA ALA A 87 -13.56 24.05 -11.07
C ALA A 87 -14.44 23.27 -10.08
N GLN A 88 -15.64 23.77 -9.76
CA GLN A 88 -16.61 23.03 -8.94
C GLN A 88 -17.07 21.73 -9.62
N VAL A 89 -17.38 21.77 -10.92
CA VAL A 89 -17.73 20.57 -11.70
C VAL A 89 -16.56 19.58 -11.69
N ALA A 90 -15.33 20.06 -11.91
CA ALA A 90 -14.14 19.22 -11.86
C ALA A 90 -13.94 18.56 -10.49
N ALA A 91 -14.15 19.30 -9.39
CA ALA A 91 -14.04 18.78 -8.04
C ALA A 91 -15.10 17.70 -7.74
N VAL A 92 -16.36 17.92 -8.16
CA VAL A 92 -17.42 16.90 -8.04
C VAL A 92 -17.05 15.65 -8.82
N VAL A 93 -16.70 15.79 -10.10
CA VAL A 93 -16.33 14.65 -10.96
C VAL A 93 -15.12 13.89 -10.40
N ALA A 94 -14.11 14.60 -9.88
CA ALA A 94 -12.98 13.95 -9.24
C ALA A 94 -13.43 13.15 -7.99
N SER A 95 -14.35 13.69 -7.18
CA SER A 95 -14.84 12.99 -5.99
C SER A 95 -15.58 11.68 -6.27
N GLU A 96 -16.02 11.44 -7.51
CA GLU A 96 -16.65 10.18 -7.91
C GLU A 96 -15.65 9.04 -8.13
N VAL A 97 -14.37 9.36 -8.43
CA VAL A 97 -13.34 8.33 -8.69
C VAL A 97 -12.45 8.06 -7.47
N TYR A 98 -12.35 9.02 -6.55
CA TYR A 98 -11.60 8.85 -5.32
C TYR A 98 -12.49 8.26 -4.22
N LEU A 99 -11.91 7.37 -3.42
CA LEU A 99 -12.54 6.83 -2.22
C LEU A 99 -12.15 7.66 -1.00
N THR A 100 -13.04 7.84 -0.04
CA THR A 100 -12.74 8.58 1.19
C THR A 100 -13.33 7.93 2.43
N THR A 101 -12.55 7.92 3.51
CA THR A 101 -13.02 7.53 4.85
C THR A 101 -13.54 8.73 5.65
N ASN A 102 -13.40 9.96 5.14
CA ASN A 102 -13.78 11.19 5.84
C ASN A 102 -14.49 12.17 4.88
N PRO A 103 -15.76 11.91 4.56
CA PRO A 103 -16.53 12.75 3.63
C PRO A 103 -16.65 14.20 4.11
N GLN A 104 -16.71 14.45 5.43
CA GLN A 104 -16.84 15.79 6.00
C GLN A 104 -15.63 16.68 5.68
N LYS A 105 -14.40 16.15 5.74
CA LYS A 105 -13.19 16.92 5.38
C LYS A 105 -13.15 17.27 3.89
N ILE A 106 -13.67 16.39 3.04
CA ILE A 106 -13.79 16.65 1.60
C ILE A 106 -14.80 17.75 1.36
N GLU A 107 -15.97 17.67 2.00
CA GLU A 107 -17.01 18.70 1.91
C GLU A 107 -16.51 20.08 2.38
N GLN A 108 -15.81 20.17 3.50
CA GLN A 108 -15.20 21.43 3.97
C GLN A 108 -14.24 22.04 2.94
N SER A 109 -13.48 21.19 2.25
CA SER A 109 -12.54 21.63 1.22
C SER A 109 -13.25 22.08 -0.05
N PHE A 110 -14.41 21.49 -0.36
CA PHE A 110 -15.28 21.93 -1.45
C PHE A 110 -15.91 23.29 -1.16
N ILE A 111 -16.37 23.54 0.09
CA ILE A 111 -16.90 24.85 0.50
C ILE A 111 -15.84 25.94 0.32
N GLN A 112 -14.58 25.67 0.66
CA GLN A 112 -13.47 26.60 0.42
C GLN A 112 -13.34 26.94 -1.08
N LEU A 113 -13.39 25.93 -1.95
CA LEU A 113 -13.35 26.12 -3.41
C LEU A 113 -14.50 27.01 -3.91
N LYS A 114 -15.73 26.83 -3.38
CA LYS A 114 -16.89 27.66 -3.76
C LYS A 114 -16.73 29.13 -3.40
N SER A 115 -15.96 29.43 -2.35
CA SER A 115 -15.76 30.80 -1.86
C SER A 115 -14.70 31.59 -2.64
N CYS A 116 -13.96 30.95 -3.55
CA CYS A 116 -12.91 31.59 -4.33
C CYS A 116 -13.47 32.48 -5.45
N ASN A 117 -12.91 33.68 -5.59
CA ASN A 117 -13.38 34.74 -6.51
C ASN A 117 -12.33 35.20 -7.52
N SER A 118 -11.15 34.59 -7.54
CA SER A 118 -10.09 34.86 -8.51
C SER A 118 -9.54 33.56 -9.08
N GLU A 119 -9.15 33.57 -10.35
CA GLU A 119 -8.57 32.42 -11.05
C GLU A 119 -7.44 31.75 -10.24
N LYS A 120 -6.50 32.54 -9.73
CA LYS A 120 -5.39 32.02 -8.93
C LYS A 120 -5.86 31.31 -7.66
N SER A 121 -6.85 31.87 -6.96
CA SER A 121 -7.42 31.25 -5.76
C SER A 121 -8.21 29.97 -6.08
N VAL A 122 -8.97 29.96 -7.17
CA VAL A 122 -9.74 28.81 -7.66
C VAL A 122 -8.80 27.66 -8.00
N ASN A 123 -7.75 27.91 -8.79
CA ASN A 123 -6.77 26.89 -9.17
C ASN A 123 -6.03 26.31 -7.96
N SER A 124 -5.62 27.18 -7.01
CA SER A 124 -4.97 26.74 -5.76
C SER A 124 -5.91 25.88 -4.90
N ALA A 125 -7.17 26.32 -4.73
CA ALA A 125 -8.18 25.59 -3.95
C ALA A 125 -8.54 24.25 -4.59
N LEU A 126 -8.66 24.19 -5.92
CA LEU A 126 -8.93 22.95 -6.65
C LEU A 126 -7.77 21.96 -6.49
N ASN A 127 -6.52 22.41 -6.65
CA ASN A 127 -5.34 21.56 -6.44
C ASN A 127 -5.29 21.02 -5.01
N SER A 128 -5.53 21.88 -4.01
CA SER A 128 -5.59 21.46 -2.61
C SER A 128 -6.73 20.46 -2.35
N PHE A 129 -7.89 20.66 -2.98
CA PHE A 129 -9.02 19.75 -2.89
C PHE A 129 -8.68 18.36 -3.47
N VAL A 130 -8.08 18.31 -4.67
CA VAL A 130 -7.63 17.04 -5.29
C VAL A 130 -6.57 16.34 -4.45
N GLN A 131 -5.58 17.07 -3.92
CA GLN A 131 -4.57 16.49 -3.03
C GLN A 131 -5.19 15.86 -1.78
N LYS A 132 -6.23 16.48 -1.20
CA LYS A 132 -6.95 15.89 -0.07
C LYS A 132 -7.71 14.62 -0.46
N LEU A 133 -8.31 14.57 -1.66
CA LEU A 133 -8.92 13.35 -2.19
C LEU A 133 -7.88 12.23 -2.34
N GLU A 134 -6.71 12.54 -2.91
CA GLU A 134 -5.61 11.59 -3.09
C GLU A 134 -5.13 11.00 -1.75
N VAL A 135 -4.91 11.84 -0.74
CA VAL A 135 -4.50 11.40 0.61
C VAL A 135 -5.55 10.50 1.26
N ASN A 136 -6.85 10.83 1.14
CA ASN A 136 -7.91 9.99 1.69
C ASN A 136 -8.03 8.66 0.94
N HIS A 137 -7.89 8.67 -0.37
CA HIS A 137 -7.93 7.46 -1.18
C HIS A 137 -6.74 6.54 -0.90
N GLN A 138 -5.54 7.11 -0.77
CA GLN A 138 -4.36 6.35 -0.36
C GLN A 138 -4.53 5.73 1.02
N LYS A 139 -5.18 6.44 1.96
CA LYS A 139 -5.54 5.86 3.25
C LYS A 139 -6.46 4.65 3.10
N VAL A 140 -7.47 4.70 2.23
CA VAL A 140 -8.33 3.54 1.94
C VAL A 140 -7.50 2.36 1.42
N ILE A 141 -6.57 2.59 0.49
CA ILE A 141 -5.67 1.53 -0.02
C ILE A 141 -4.86 0.92 1.13
N VAL A 142 -4.20 1.76 1.93
CA VAL A 142 -3.34 1.32 3.04
C VAL A 142 -4.13 0.53 4.08
N ASP A 143 -5.32 1.00 4.48
CA ASP A 143 -6.15 0.32 5.47
C ASP A 143 -6.58 -1.08 4.96
N ASN A 144 -6.93 -1.22 3.67
CA ASN A 144 -7.25 -2.52 3.08
C ASN A 144 -6.02 -3.42 2.92
N LEU A 145 -4.84 -2.87 2.60
CA LEU A 145 -3.58 -3.61 2.54
C LEU A 145 -3.19 -4.16 3.91
N VAL A 146 -3.39 -3.41 4.99
CA VAL A 146 -3.13 -3.89 6.35
C VAL A 146 -4.00 -5.11 6.66
N ILE A 147 -5.29 -5.07 6.31
CA ILE A 147 -6.20 -6.22 6.48
C ILE A 147 -5.74 -7.42 5.64
N ALA A 148 -5.45 -7.22 4.36
CA ALA A 148 -4.98 -8.29 3.47
C ALA A 148 -3.67 -8.91 3.96
N THR A 149 -2.72 -8.08 4.43
CA THR A 149 -1.45 -8.53 5.01
C THR A 149 -1.67 -9.36 6.27
N ASN A 150 -2.56 -8.91 7.16
CA ASN A 150 -2.91 -9.65 8.37
C ASN A 150 -3.50 -11.02 8.04
N ASN A 151 -4.47 -11.07 7.13
CA ASN A 151 -5.12 -12.32 6.75
C ASN A 151 -4.13 -13.27 6.06
N ALA A 152 -3.28 -12.76 5.18
CA ALA A 152 -2.24 -13.53 4.53
C ALA A 152 -1.26 -14.13 5.56
N ALA A 153 -0.85 -13.36 6.57
CA ALA A 153 0.04 -13.83 7.64
C ALA A 153 -0.61 -14.96 8.46
N VAL A 154 -1.88 -14.81 8.83
CA VAL A 154 -2.63 -15.86 9.53
C VAL A 154 -2.76 -17.12 8.66
N LYS A 155 -3.03 -16.96 7.37
CA LYS A 155 -3.17 -18.07 6.42
C LYS A 155 -1.90 -18.90 6.29
N VAL A 156 -0.72 -18.28 6.42
CA VAL A 156 0.58 -18.98 6.38
C VAL A 156 1.06 -19.44 7.76
N GLY A 157 0.21 -19.39 8.78
CA GLY A 157 0.48 -19.98 10.10
C GLY A 157 1.11 -19.05 11.12
N PHE A 158 1.16 -17.74 10.85
CA PHE A 158 1.59 -16.76 11.85
C PHE A 158 0.40 -16.31 12.69
N THR A 159 0.69 -15.76 13.87
CA THR A 159 -0.31 -15.10 14.70
C THR A 159 -0.89 -13.88 13.98
N PRO A 160 -2.13 -13.47 14.31
CA PRO A 160 -2.66 -12.20 13.86
C PRO A 160 -1.69 -11.05 14.20
N ILE A 161 -1.63 -10.03 13.35
CA ILE A 161 -0.78 -8.85 13.58
C ILE A 161 -1.38 -8.09 14.78
N VAL A 162 -0.90 -8.42 15.98
CA VAL A 162 -1.32 -7.77 17.21
C VAL A 162 -0.53 -6.47 17.36
N SER A 163 -1.20 -5.36 17.05
CA SER A 163 -0.94 -4.08 17.70
C SER A 163 0.49 -3.54 17.59
N SER A 164 0.87 -3.10 16.39
CA SER A 164 1.57 -1.82 16.25
C SER A 164 1.59 -1.40 14.78
N THR A 165 0.42 -1.07 14.21
CA THR A 165 0.34 -0.28 12.97
C THR A 165 0.86 1.12 13.25
N THR A 166 2.14 1.21 13.59
CA THR A 166 2.82 2.45 13.92
C THR A 166 3.24 3.03 12.60
N ILE A 167 2.71 4.20 12.28
CA ILE A 167 3.21 4.98 11.17
C ILE A 167 4.48 5.65 11.66
N VAL A 168 5.62 5.26 11.10
CA VAL A 168 6.93 5.87 11.39
C VAL A 168 7.53 6.29 10.07
N ASN A 169 7.73 7.60 9.86
CA ASN A 169 8.28 8.18 8.63
C ASN A 169 7.51 7.68 7.38
N ASP A 170 6.19 7.90 7.37
CA ASP A 170 5.29 7.46 6.29
C ASP A 170 5.43 5.98 5.94
N THR A 171 5.75 5.15 6.93
CA THR A 171 5.85 3.70 6.76
C THR A 171 4.98 3.02 7.80
N VAL A 172 4.00 2.23 7.33
CA VAL A 172 3.24 1.32 8.18
C VAL A 172 4.09 0.07 8.39
N ARG A 173 4.36 -0.27 9.65
CA ARG A 173 5.14 -1.44 10.03
C ARG A 173 4.22 -2.49 10.63
N MET A 174 4.41 -3.73 10.24
CA MET A 174 3.60 -4.86 10.67
C MET A 174 4.53 -6.02 11.01
N VAL A 175 4.26 -6.68 12.13
CA VAL A 175 4.99 -7.88 12.55
C VAL A 175 3.98 -8.92 13.01
N ALA A 176 4.14 -10.15 12.53
CA ALA A 176 3.45 -11.32 13.04
C ALA A 176 4.47 -12.41 13.34
N SER A 177 4.29 -13.15 14.43
CA SER A 177 5.18 -14.24 14.84
C SER A 177 4.45 -15.57 14.86
N ASP A 178 5.14 -16.68 14.71
CA ASP A 178 4.57 -18.02 14.91
C ASP A 178 5.05 -18.68 16.21
N ASP A 179 4.60 -19.91 16.45
CA ASP A 179 4.97 -20.72 17.62
C ASP A 179 6.40 -21.29 17.55
N GLN A 180 7.02 -21.27 16.37
CA GLN A 180 8.40 -21.67 16.14
C GLN A 180 9.40 -20.56 16.46
N GLY A 181 8.91 -19.35 16.77
CA GLY A 181 9.72 -18.18 17.04
C GLY A 181 10.23 -17.49 15.76
N ARG A 182 9.62 -17.78 14.61
CA ARG A 182 9.83 -17.02 13.37
C ARG A 182 8.90 -15.81 13.38
N SER A 183 9.30 -14.76 12.67
CA SER A 183 8.48 -13.56 12.50
C SER A 183 8.47 -13.10 11.05
N ILE A 184 7.29 -12.77 10.54
CA ILE A 184 7.13 -12.07 9.26
C ILE A 184 6.96 -10.58 9.53
N VAL A 185 7.83 -9.78 8.93
CA VAL A 185 7.83 -8.33 9.06
C VAL A 185 7.50 -7.72 7.70
N THR A 186 6.47 -6.89 7.67
CA THR A 186 6.05 -6.18 6.45
C THR A 186 6.08 -4.68 6.68
N GLU A 187 6.62 -3.93 5.72
CA GLU A 187 6.62 -2.47 5.69
C GLU A 187 5.87 -1.97 4.46
N LEU A 188 4.88 -1.11 4.66
CA LEU A 188 4.21 -0.37 3.59
C LEU A 188 4.73 1.07 3.59
N ALA A 189 5.39 1.50 2.52
CA ALA A 189 5.71 2.90 2.32
C ALA A 189 4.47 3.64 1.81
N THR A 190 4.01 4.64 2.56
CA THR A 190 2.73 5.33 2.39
C THR A 190 2.89 6.83 2.16
N ASN A 191 4.04 7.27 1.62
CA ASN A 191 4.25 8.67 1.27
C ASN A 191 3.18 9.11 0.24
N PRO A 192 2.48 10.23 0.44
CA PRO A 192 1.35 10.64 -0.40
C PRO A 192 1.74 11.02 -1.84
N ASP A 193 3.00 11.39 -2.07
CA ASP A 193 3.49 11.79 -3.38
C ASP A 193 3.90 10.58 -4.23
N ASN A 194 4.00 9.39 -3.62
CA ASN A 194 4.46 8.17 -4.26
C ASN A 194 3.41 7.06 -4.19
N PRO A 195 3.38 6.14 -5.17
CA PRO A 195 2.57 4.93 -5.07
C PRO A 195 2.92 4.13 -3.80
N VAL A 196 1.93 3.45 -3.22
CA VAL A 196 2.16 2.58 -2.06
C VAL A 196 3.09 1.43 -2.47
N GLN A 197 4.15 1.24 -1.70
CA GLN A 197 5.11 0.15 -1.92
C GLN A 197 5.14 -0.77 -0.72
N MET A 198 5.37 -2.07 -0.96
CA MET A 198 5.40 -3.08 0.09
C MET A 198 6.74 -3.81 0.10
N ALA A 199 7.25 -4.14 1.28
CA ALA A 199 8.40 -5.02 1.43
C ALA A 199 8.17 -5.97 2.61
N THR A 200 8.61 -7.23 2.47
CA THR A 200 8.44 -8.27 3.49
C THR A 200 9.76 -8.99 3.75
N GLU A 201 10.00 -9.32 5.00
CA GLU A 201 11.19 -10.03 5.48
C GLU A 201 10.80 -11.05 6.55
N ILE A 202 11.49 -12.20 6.59
CA ILE A 202 11.34 -13.21 7.65
C ILE A 202 12.53 -13.12 8.60
N ILE A 203 12.25 -13.19 9.91
CA ILE A 203 13.23 -13.26 11.00
C ILE A 203 13.08 -14.64 11.68
N GLY A 204 14.18 -15.16 12.24
CA GLY A 204 14.17 -16.38 13.05
C GLY A 204 14.47 -17.67 12.27
N THR A 205 14.65 -17.60 10.95
CA THR A 205 15.18 -18.69 10.13
C THR A 205 16.15 -18.17 9.07
N SER A 206 17.04 -19.03 8.57
CA SER A 206 18.03 -18.71 7.54
C SER A 206 18.21 -19.81 6.49
N ASP A 207 17.39 -20.86 6.55
CA ASP A 207 17.41 -21.96 5.59
C ASP A 207 16.39 -21.75 4.46
N ALA A 208 16.22 -22.76 3.61
CA ALA A 208 15.30 -22.73 2.47
C ALA A 208 13.83 -22.50 2.87
N SER A 209 13.44 -22.75 4.13
CA SER A 209 12.06 -22.53 4.60
C SER A 209 11.65 -21.05 4.58
N CYS A 210 12.62 -20.12 4.57
CA CYS A 210 12.36 -18.70 4.42
C CYS A 210 11.72 -18.39 3.05
N GLU A 211 12.26 -18.97 1.99
CA GLU A 211 11.76 -18.76 0.63
C GLU A 211 10.37 -19.37 0.44
N GLU A 212 10.17 -20.59 0.94
CA GLU A 212 8.87 -21.27 0.91
C GLU A 212 7.80 -20.45 1.65
N THR A 213 8.13 -19.93 2.84
CA THR A 213 7.23 -19.11 3.65
C THR A 213 6.87 -17.79 2.95
N LEU A 214 7.86 -17.11 2.36
CA LEU A 214 7.62 -15.88 1.62
C LEU A 214 6.78 -16.11 0.34
N ASN A 215 6.99 -17.21 -0.36
CA ASN A 215 6.21 -17.58 -1.55
C ASN A 215 4.76 -17.93 -1.17
N ALA A 216 4.56 -18.65 -0.06
CA ALA A 216 3.23 -18.92 0.48
C ALA A 216 2.52 -17.63 0.89
N PHE A 217 3.24 -16.69 1.52
CA PHE A 217 2.68 -15.41 1.95
C PHE A 217 2.27 -14.54 0.76
N GLU A 218 3.06 -14.51 -0.31
CA GLU A 218 2.71 -13.80 -1.54
C GLU A 218 1.52 -14.42 -2.27
N THR A 219 1.43 -15.75 -2.26
CA THR A 219 0.25 -16.45 -2.78
C THR A 219 -0.98 -16.06 -1.98
N ALA A 220 -0.88 -16.07 -0.65
CA ALA A 220 -1.96 -15.65 0.23
C ALA A 220 -2.36 -14.18 0.00
N LEU A 221 -1.41 -13.26 -0.19
CA LEU A 221 -1.72 -11.86 -0.52
C LEU A 221 -2.50 -11.71 -1.83
N LYS A 222 -2.14 -12.48 -2.86
CA LYS A 222 -2.88 -12.49 -4.14
C LYS A 222 -4.30 -13.01 -3.97
N GLU A 223 -4.48 -14.08 -3.19
CA GLU A 223 -5.81 -14.61 -2.86
C GLU A 223 -6.62 -13.62 -2.01
N GLU A 224 -5.96 -12.79 -1.20
CA GLU A 224 -6.60 -11.69 -0.48
C GLU A 224 -6.90 -10.46 -1.37
N GLY A 225 -6.59 -10.55 -2.67
CA GLY A 225 -6.90 -9.54 -3.69
C GLY A 225 -5.88 -8.40 -3.77
N VAL A 226 -4.63 -8.63 -3.38
CA VAL A 226 -3.53 -7.68 -3.58
C VAL A 226 -2.87 -7.91 -4.94
N ILE A 227 -2.82 -6.88 -5.77
CA ILE A 227 -2.17 -6.90 -7.08
C ILE A 227 -0.97 -5.97 -7.06
N ILE A 228 0.18 -6.50 -7.48
CA ILE A 228 1.48 -5.86 -7.41
C ILE A 228 2.06 -5.80 -8.84
N ASN A 229 2.61 -4.65 -9.22
CA ASN A 229 3.04 -4.36 -10.60
C ASN A 229 4.20 -5.23 -11.12
N ALA A 230 4.97 -5.84 -10.22
CA ALA A 230 6.13 -6.64 -10.57
C ALA A 230 6.34 -7.75 -9.54
N PRO A 231 6.90 -8.90 -9.96
CA PRO A 231 7.35 -9.92 -9.02
C PRO A 231 8.33 -9.33 -8.00
N PRO A 232 8.22 -9.72 -6.71
CA PRO A 232 9.12 -9.24 -5.68
C PRO A 232 10.56 -9.69 -5.96
N GLN A 233 11.51 -8.77 -5.80
CA GLN A 233 12.92 -9.08 -5.98
C GLN A 233 13.51 -9.63 -4.67
N ARG A 234 13.84 -10.92 -4.66
CA ARG A 234 14.50 -11.57 -3.52
C ARG A 234 15.96 -11.15 -3.40
N LYS A 235 16.44 -11.04 -2.16
CA LYS A 235 17.85 -10.79 -1.83
C LYS A 235 18.23 -11.70 -0.67
N PHE A 236 19.31 -12.46 -0.82
CA PHE A 236 19.94 -13.15 0.31
C PHE A 236 20.58 -12.11 1.23
N THR A 237 20.18 -12.09 2.51
CA THR A 237 20.63 -11.09 3.49
C THR A 237 21.76 -11.59 4.40
N GLY A 238 22.11 -12.88 4.33
CA GLY A 238 23.11 -13.47 5.21
C GLY A 238 22.71 -13.45 6.69
N GLY A 239 21.41 -13.39 6.99
CA GLY A 239 20.89 -13.31 8.36
C GLY A 239 20.90 -11.89 8.96
N ILE A 240 21.24 -10.87 8.17
CA ILE A 240 21.18 -9.46 8.59
C ILE A 240 19.83 -8.88 8.21
N CYS A 241 19.07 -8.38 9.19
CA CYS A 241 17.79 -7.72 8.89
C CYS A 241 18.00 -6.47 8.03
N GLU A 242 17.25 -6.34 6.93
CA GLU A 242 17.35 -5.21 6.00
C GLU A 242 16.26 -4.15 6.25
N LEU A 243 15.04 -4.56 6.61
CA LEU A 243 13.94 -3.66 6.94
C LEU A 243 14.17 -2.98 8.29
N GLU A 244 13.79 -1.71 8.42
CA GLU A 244 13.97 -0.95 9.67
C GLU A 244 13.09 -1.50 10.80
N ALA A 245 11.87 -1.91 10.47
CA ALA A 245 10.98 -2.65 11.35
C ALA A 245 11.62 -3.97 11.83
N ALA A 246 12.24 -4.71 10.91
CA ALA A 246 12.87 -5.98 11.22
C ALA A 246 14.07 -5.80 12.16
N LYS A 247 14.94 -4.82 11.86
CA LYS A 247 16.06 -4.42 12.75
C LYS A 247 15.57 -4.01 14.13
N SER A 248 14.52 -3.19 14.20
CA SER A 248 13.94 -2.73 15.48
C SER A 248 13.37 -3.89 16.28
N PHE A 249 12.64 -4.81 15.62
CA PHE A 249 12.05 -5.98 16.23
C PHE A 249 13.12 -6.94 16.77
N ALA A 250 14.13 -7.28 15.96
CA ALA A 250 15.22 -8.17 16.35
C ALA A 250 16.04 -7.63 17.53
N ARG A 251 16.24 -6.31 17.62
CA ARG A 251 16.92 -5.68 18.77
C ARG A 251 16.13 -5.83 20.07
N LYS A 252 14.80 -5.81 20.01
CA LYS A 252 13.91 -5.96 21.18
C LYS A 252 13.72 -7.43 21.58
N HIS A 253 13.87 -8.35 20.62
CA HIS A 253 13.66 -9.80 20.80
C HIS A 253 14.90 -10.56 20.35
N PRO A 254 16.04 -10.43 21.07
CA PRO A 254 17.26 -11.12 20.70
C PRO A 254 17.01 -12.63 20.70
N THR A 255 17.10 -13.25 19.52
CA THR A 255 16.99 -14.71 19.41
C THR A 255 18.16 -15.32 20.18
N PRO A 256 17.93 -16.21 21.15
CA PRO A 256 19.02 -16.85 21.86
C PRO A 256 19.87 -17.59 20.82
N ILE A 257 21.14 -17.21 20.70
CA ILE A 257 22.10 -17.91 19.87
C ILE A 257 22.17 -19.32 20.45
N LYS A 258 21.46 -20.28 19.83
CA LYS A 258 21.68 -21.69 20.09
C LYS A 258 23.14 -21.89 19.77
N LYS A 259 23.99 -21.98 20.80
CA LYS A 259 25.40 -22.36 20.66
C LYS A 259 25.34 -23.69 19.96
N SER A 260 25.46 -23.68 18.63
CA SER A 260 25.58 -24.86 17.81
C SER A 260 26.73 -25.60 18.46
N GLY A 261 26.39 -26.65 19.21
CA GLY A 261 27.37 -27.38 19.98
C GLY A 261 28.47 -27.68 18.99
N LYS A 262 29.67 -27.14 19.23
CA LYS A 262 30.86 -27.64 18.57
C LYS A 262 30.80 -29.13 18.87
N GLN A 263 30.26 -29.92 17.94
CA GLN A 263 30.50 -31.34 17.90
C GLN A 263 32.02 -31.36 17.90
N LYS A 264 32.60 -31.65 19.06
CA LYS A 264 34.01 -31.97 19.18
C LYS A 264 34.18 -33.05 18.14
N GLN A 265 34.72 -32.67 16.98
CA GLN A 265 35.26 -33.61 16.03
C GLN A 265 36.28 -34.37 16.87
N GLN A 266 35.88 -35.56 17.35
CA GLN A 266 36.80 -36.45 18.02
C GLN A 266 37.99 -36.56 17.07
N PRO A 267 39.22 -36.30 17.53
CA PRO A 267 40.37 -36.51 16.68
C PRO A 267 40.33 -37.96 16.20
N ARG A 268 40.09 -38.14 14.90
CA ARG A 268 40.20 -39.44 14.25
C ARG A 268 41.64 -39.90 14.48
N ASN A 269 41.82 -40.83 15.42
CA ASN A 269 43.10 -41.48 15.68
C ASN A 269 43.59 -42.14 14.38
N LYS A 270 44.48 -41.44 13.67
CA LYS A 270 45.29 -42.02 12.60
C LYS A 270 46.45 -42.78 13.25
N ALA A 271 46.18 -43.96 13.80
CA ALA A 271 47.23 -44.79 14.38
C ALA A 271 46.91 -46.29 14.29
N SER A 272 46.74 -46.83 13.07
CA SER A 272 46.97 -48.25 12.81
C SER A 272 47.19 -48.53 11.33
N GLN A 273 48.40 -48.27 10.83
CA GLN A 273 48.90 -48.90 9.61
C GLN A 273 50.44 -48.81 9.59
N LYS A 274 51.07 -49.51 10.53
CA LYS A 274 52.43 -50.06 10.33
C LYS A 274 52.24 -51.54 10.01
N GLN A 275 52.00 -51.83 8.74
CA GLN A 275 52.00 -53.19 8.22
C GLN A 275 53.45 -53.64 8.00
N MET A 276 53.72 -54.84 8.47
CA MET A 276 54.96 -55.60 8.40
C MET A 276 55.59 -55.61 7.00
N LYS A 277 56.89 -55.33 6.96
CA LYS A 277 57.80 -55.76 5.87
C LYS A 277 59.12 -56.23 6.47
N GLN A 278 59.17 -57.45 7.00
CA GLN A 278 60.35 -58.32 7.19
C GLN A 278 59.80 -59.73 7.44
N GLY A 279 60.18 -60.83 6.80
CA GLY A 279 61.18 -61.09 5.77
C GLY A 279 61.06 -62.57 5.32
N PHE A 280 61.88 -62.91 4.32
CA PHE A 280 62.34 -64.24 3.85
C PHE A 280 61.30 -65.34 3.58
#